data_AF-A0A950UKH5-F1
#
_entry.id   AF-A0A950UKH5-F1
#
_cell.length_a   1.000
_cell.length_b   1.000
_cell.length_c   1.000
_cell.angle_alpha   90.00
_cell.angle_beta   90.00
_cell.angle_gamma   90.00
#
_symmetry.space_group_name_H-M   'P 1'
#
loop_
_entity.id
_entity.type
_entity.pdbx_description
1 polymer ?
#
loop_
_entity_poly.entity_id
_entity_poly.type
_entity_poly.pdbx_seq_one_letter_code
_entity_poly.pdbx_strand_id
1 'polypeptide(L)'
;MGDVSAMGQYRAQSVMLGSMLNSARLRRGWRLGEAARLLGVSSSYLLDVEAGVCRPSRAVAELLAEAFQLNDTERAQLLHINPSLHAA
;
A
#
# COMPACT_ATOMS: atom_id res chain seq x y z
N MET A 1 -22.37 2.20 20.04
CA MET A 1 -20.94 2.09 20.44
C MET A 1 -20.25 1.31 19.34
N GLY A 2 -19.60 1.99 18.37
CA GLY A 2 -18.97 1.32 17.23
C GLY A 2 -17.69 0.60 17.65
N ASP A 3 -17.44 -0.56 17.04
CA ASP A 3 -16.34 -1.47 17.36
C ASP A 3 -14.95 -0.80 17.21
N VAL A 4 -14.35 -0.43 18.34
CA VAL A 4 -12.99 0.12 18.43
C VAL A 4 -11.90 -0.91 18.06
N SER A 5 -12.19 -2.22 18.10
CA SER A 5 -11.24 -3.27 17.69
C SER A 5 -11.05 -3.31 16.18
N ALA A 6 -12.11 -3.09 15.39
CA ALA A 6 -12.01 -3.08 13.94
C ALA A 6 -11.07 -1.98 13.43
N MET A 7 -11.17 -0.77 13.97
CA MET A 7 -10.33 0.38 13.56
C MET A 7 -8.85 0.20 13.89
N GLY A 8 -8.54 -0.42 15.03
CA GLY A 8 -7.16 -0.78 15.39
C GLY A 8 -6.54 -1.78 14.42
N GLN A 9 -7.32 -2.78 14.00
CA GLN A 9 -6.89 -3.78 13.02
C GLN A 9 -6.69 -3.19 11.62
N TYR A 10 -7.58 -2.30 11.16
CA TYR A 10 -7.42 -1.62 9.87
C TYR A 10 -6.16 -0.76 9.80
N ARG A 11 -5.82 -0.06 10.89
CA ARG A 11 -4.60 0.74 10.96
C ARG A 11 -3.35 -0.15 10.93
N ALA A 12 -3.34 -1.23 11.70
CA ALA A 12 -2.22 -2.17 11.69
C ALA A 12 -2.00 -2.81 10.30
N GLN A 13 -3.07 -3.22 9.63
CA GLN A 13 -3.01 -3.74 8.26
C GLN A 13 -2.49 -2.70 7.26
N SER A 14 -2.90 -1.43 7.40
CA SER A 14 -2.43 -0.35 6.51
C SER A 14 -0.93 -0.08 6.71
N VAL A 15 -0.45 -0.09 7.95
CA VAL A 15 0.98 0.05 8.26
C VAL A 15 1.80 -1.13 7.72
N MET A 16 1.31 -2.38 7.86
CA MET A 16 1.99 -3.55 7.29
C MET A 16 2.05 -3.48 5.76
N LEU A 17 0.96 -3.07 5.12
CA LEU A 17 0.93 -2.87 3.66
C LEU A 17 1.93 -1.79 3.22
N GLY A 18 1.93 -0.64 3.91
CA GLY A 18 2.87 0.44 3.60
C GLY A 18 4.33 -0.01 3.73
N SER A 19 4.66 -0.73 4.80
CA SER A 19 6.00 -1.29 5.01
C SER A 19 6.42 -2.29 3.91
N MET A 20 5.48 -3.12 3.44
CA MET A 20 5.70 -4.01 2.31
C MET A 20 6.03 -3.23 1.03
N LEU A 21 5.29 -2.15 0.73
CA LEU A 21 5.54 -1.28 -0.42
C LEU A 21 6.90 -0.56 -0.33
N ASN A 22 7.24 -0.04 0.85
CA ASN A 22 8.54 0.57 1.11
C ASN A 22 9.69 -0.42 0.83
N SER A 23 9.56 -1.64 1.35
CA SER A 23 10.54 -2.70 1.14
C SER A 23 10.67 -3.05 -0.34
N ALA A 24 9.56 -3.18 -1.05
CA ALA A 24 9.56 -3.44 -2.49
C ALA A 24 10.24 -2.32 -3.29
N ARG A 25 9.98 -1.05 -2.97
CA ARG A 25 10.69 0.09 -3.58
C ARG A 25 12.20 0.01 -3.33
N LEU A 26 12.63 -0.30 -2.10
CA LEU A 26 14.04 -0.43 -1.76
C LEU A 26 14.71 -1.60 -2.48
N ARG A 27 14.00 -2.73 -2.70
CA ARG A 27 14.49 -3.85 -3.53
C ARG A 27 14.76 -3.43 -4.98
N ARG A 28 14.04 -2.43 -5.50
CA ARG A 28 14.30 -1.85 -6.83
C ARG A 28 15.49 -0.88 -6.85
N GLY A 29 16.06 -0.55 -5.68
CA GLY A 29 17.13 0.44 -5.54
C GLY A 29 16.66 1.89 -5.68
N TRP A 30 15.36 2.14 -5.69
CA TRP A 30 14.81 3.48 -5.95
C TRP A 30 14.71 4.32 -4.69
N ARG A 31 15.15 5.58 -4.79
CA ARG A 31 14.86 6.60 -3.78
C ARG A 31 13.40 7.02 -3.88
N LEU A 32 12.82 7.49 -2.77
CA LEU A 32 11.41 7.90 -2.71
C LEU A 32 11.03 8.89 -3.83
N GLY A 33 11.81 9.96 -4.00
CA GLY A 33 11.54 10.97 -5.03
C GLY A 33 11.76 10.48 -6.46
N GLU A 34 12.66 9.53 -6.67
CA GLU A 34 12.86 8.89 -7.98
C GLU A 34 11.66 8.02 -8.35
N ALA A 35 11.22 7.16 -7.43
CA ALA A 35 10.03 6.34 -7.61
C ALA A 35 8.78 7.20 -7.85
N ALA A 36 8.58 8.24 -7.03
CA ALA A 36 7.45 9.15 -7.19
C ALA A 36 7.42 9.81 -8.58
N ARG A 37 8.58 10.27 -9.07
CA ARG A 37 8.72 10.84 -10.41
C ARG A 37 8.42 9.80 -11.50
N LEU A 38 8.94 8.59 -11.40
CA LEU A 38 8.70 7.50 -12.37
C LEU A 38 7.22 7.08 -12.43
N LEU A 39 6.55 7.12 -11.28
CA LEU A 39 5.14 6.77 -11.12
C LEU A 39 4.18 7.93 -11.45
N GLY A 40 4.70 9.14 -11.67
CA GLY A 40 3.87 10.33 -11.89
C GLY A 40 3.03 10.75 -10.67
N VAL A 41 3.51 10.45 -9.45
CA VAL A 41 2.85 10.82 -8.19
C VAL A 41 3.74 11.76 -7.36
N SER A 42 3.19 12.41 -6.34
CA SER A 42 4.00 13.23 -5.44
C SER A 42 4.77 12.37 -4.44
N SER A 43 5.98 12.83 -4.06
CA SER A 43 6.80 12.13 -3.05
C SER A 43 6.09 12.03 -1.69
N SER A 44 5.35 13.07 -1.29
CA SER A 44 4.56 13.07 -0.05
C SER A 44 3.44 12.04 -0.09
N TYR A 45 2.73 11.93 -1.21
CA TYR A 45 1.70 10.90 -1.37
C TYR A 45 2.28 9.49 -1.32
N LEU A 46 3.41 9.25 -2.01
CA LEU A 46 4.08 7.95 -1.95
C LEU A 46 4.57 7.63 -0.52
N LEU A 47 5.06 8.63 0.22
CA LEU A 47 5.43 8.48 1.62
C LEU A 47 4.22 8.11 2.48
N ASP A 48 3.09 8.79 2.32
CA ASP A 48 1.87 8.51 3.09
C ASP A 48 1.32 7.10 2.80
N VAL A 49 1.41 6.64 1.55
CA VAL A 49 1.07 5.26 1.16
C VAL A 49 2.02 4.26 1.82
N GLU A 50 3.33 4.49 1.77
CA GLU A 50 4.34 3.63 2.40
C GLU A 50 4.30 3.66 3.94
N ALA A 51 3.78 4.73 4.54
CA ALA A 51 3.54 4.82 5.98
C ALA A 51 2.19 4.21 6.40
N GLY A 52 1.35 3.79 5.44
CA GLY A 52 0.00 3.28 5.71
C GLY A 52 -0.98 4.35 6.20
N VAL A 53 -0.68 5.63 5.97
CA VAL A 53 -1.53 6.78 6.33
C VAL A 53 -2.73 6.86 5.40
N CYS A 54 -2.53 6.59 4.11
CA CYS A 54 -3.59 6.57 3.12
C CYS A 54 -3.51 5.31 2.25
N ARG A 55 -4.64 4.95 1.62
CA ARG A 55 -4.69 3.88 0.63
C ARG A 55 -4.63 4.44 -0.78
N PRO A 56 -3.84 3.84 -1.68
CA PRO A 56 -3.83 4.24 -3.07
C PRO A 56 -5.15 3.87 -3.75
N SER A 57 -5.49 4.61 -4.82
CA SER A 57 -6.58 4.21 -5.70
C SER A 57 -6.24 2.89 -6.41
N ARG A 58 -7.25 2.20 -6.95
CA ARG A 58 -7.03 0.95 -7.70
C ARG A 58 -5.99 1.11 -8.81
N ALA A 59 -6.08 2.19 -9.58
CA ALA A 59 -5.14 2.47 -10.67
C ALA A 59 -3.71 2.68 -10.16
N VAL A 60 -3.54 3.43 -9.06
CA VAL A 60 -2.21 3.63 -8.44
C VAL A 60 -1.68 2.33 -7.84
N ALA A 61 -2.55 1.51 -7.24
CA ALA A 61 -2.18 0.21 -6.69
C ALA A 61 -1.67 -0.74 -7.78
N GLU A 62 -2.31 -0.78 -8.94
CA GLU A 62 -1.86 -1.56 -10.10
C GLU A 62 -0.51 -1.04 -10.63
N LEU A 63 -0.37 0.28 -10.74
CA LEU A 63 0.90 0.91 -11.15
C LEU A 63 2.05 0.56 -10.18
N LEU A 64 1.80 0.65 -8.87
CA LEU A 64 2.78 0.27 -7.84
C LEU A 64 3.14 -1.21 -7.94
N ALA A 65 2.15 -2.08 -8.13
CA ALA A 65 2.36 -3.51 -8.28
C ALA A 65 3.28 -3.86 -9.45
N GLU A 66 3.13 -3.18 -10.57
CA GLU A 66 3.98 -3.34 -11.76
C GLU A 66 5.36 -2.74 -11.56
N ALA A 67 5.44 -1.47 -11.14
CA ALA A 67 6.70 -0.75 -11.04
C ALA A 67 7.65 -1.33 -9.97
N PHE A 68 7.08 -1.81 -8.85
CA PHE A 68 7.85 -2.42 -7.76
C PHE A 68 8.08 -3.92 -7.95
N GLN A 69 7.60 -4.50 -9.05
CA GLN A 69 7.72 -5.94 -9.35
C GLN A 69 7.25 -6.79 -8.17
N LEU A 70 6.04 -6.49 -7.69
CA LEU A 70 5.44 -7.25 -6.60
C LEU A 70 5.16 -8.69 -7.07
N ASN A 71 5.45 -9.65 -6.18
CA ASN A 71 5.07 -11.05 -6.42
C ASN A 71 3.55 -11.25 -6.24
N ASP A 72 3.02 -12.42 -6.60
CA ASP A 72 1.58 -12.70 -6.57
C ASP A 72 0.96 -12.46 -5.17
N THR A 73 1.67 -12.80 -4.10
CA THR A 73 1.22 -12.57 -2.73
C THR A 73 1.16 -11.08 -2.39
N GLU A 74 2.22 -10.32 -2.70
CA GLU A 74 2.28 -8.88 -2.48
C GLU A 74 1.22 -8.14 -3.33
N ARG A 75 1.03 -8.57 -4.58
CA ARG A 75 -0.02 -8.07 -5.48
C ARG A 75 -1.40 -8.35 -4.89
N ALA A 76 -1.65 -9.56 -4.41
CA ALA A 76 -2.89 -9.90 -3.74
C ALA A 76 -3.10 -9.04 -2.49
N GLN A 77 -2.08 -8.83 -1.66
CA GLN A 77 -2.20 -7.96 -0.47
C GLN A 77 -2.51 -6.50 -0.84
N LEU A 78 -1.94 -5.97 -1.92
CA LEU A 78 -2.16 -4.60 -2.37
C LEU A 78 -3.53 -4.41 -3.06
N LEU A 79 -3.89 -5.36 -3.92
CA LEU A 79 -5.08 -5.29 -4.78
C LEU A 79 -6.32 -5.90 -4.13
N HIS A 80 -6.13 -6.75 -3.12
CA HIS A 80 -7.16 -7.46 -2.38
C HIS A 80 -7.17 -6.97 -0.93
N ILE A 81 -7.62 -5.73 -0.76
CA ILE A 81 -8.18 -5.27 0.51
C ILE A 81 -9.62 -4.86 0.23
N ASN A 82 -10.45 -5.89 0.05
CA ASN A 82 -11.89 -5.76 0.16
C ASN A 82 -12.27 -6.03 1.62
N PRO A 83 -12.90 -5.08 2.33
CA PRO A 83 -13.43 -5.28 3.67
C PRO A 83 -14.78 -6.00 3.55
N SER A 84 -14.76 -7.33 3.51
CA SER A 84 -15.99 -8.10 3.73
C SER A 84 -15.67 -9.48 4.28
N LEU A 85 -15.04 -9.51 5.46
CA LEU A 85 -15.24 -10.61 6.40
C LEU A 85 -16.30 -10.20 7.43
N HIS A 86 -17.47 -9.78 6.94
CA HIS A 86 -18.74 -9.76 7.67
C HIS A 86 -19.77 -10.42 6.77
N ALA A 87 -19.69 -11.74 6.66
CA ALA A 87 -20.76 -12.59 6.14
C ALA A 87 -20.66 -13.96 6.84
N ALA A 88 -21.18 -14.00 8.06
CA ALA A 88 -21.88 -15.10 8.75
C ALA A 88 -21.78 -14.89 10.26
#